data_AF-A0AAJ0FT84-F1
#
_entry.id   AF-A0AAJ0FT84-F1
#
_cell.length_a   1.000
_cell.length_b   1.000
_cell.length_c   1.000
_cell.angle_alpha   90.00
_cell.angle_beta   90.00
_cell.angle_gamma   90.00
#
_symmetry.space_group_name_H-M   'P 1'
#
loop_
_entity.id
_entity.type
_entity.pdbx_description
1 polymer ?
#
loop_
_entity_poly.entity_id
_entity_poly.type
_entity_poly.pdbx_seq_one_letter_code
_entity_poly.pdbx_strand_id
1 'polypeptide(L)'
;MDRMAFIPGNEAKDKIFNAAGHIVFQRSTAIAYANEFLSKAPVPIAATAGTYQAMMACLSDGDQVDIYYGLCDPDASKGHEIFPSGEAVGHTWATLKTADGRETHLWEVGRATPSVGEAHAARAFNAYRDAMARFKGIASPEPVPLEADKAHIPCEFNGKPVISHALSPANLYYASSRMWYFVDLLPAGDDMTRPLHLSRPMTAFDALILSALVTLANGARPLVFGVANTMDTLDRMPGGYVRATYEADETLKRPAEPLVVL
;
A
#
# COMPACT_ATOMS: atom_id res chain seq x y z
N MET A 1 19.05 -0.41 15.69
CA MET A 1 17.63 -0.53 16.06
C MET A 1 17.02 0.76 15.55
N ASP A 2 16.71 0.82 14.26
CA ASP A 2 16.52 2.08 13.53
C ASP A 2 15.42 1.93 12.48
N ARG A 3 14.73 3.05 12.20
CA ARG A 3 13.80 3.32 11.07
C ARG A 3 12.28 3.34 11.36
N MET A 4 11.83 4.01 12.42
CA MET A 4 10.60 4.83 12.29
C MET A 4 10.86 6.33 12.19
N ALA A 5 12.10 6.77 12.43
CA ALA A 5 12.58 8.14 12.24
C ALA A 5 13.27 8.37 10.88
N PHE A 6 13.37 7.34 10.03
CA PHE A 6 13.92 7.47 8.69
C PHE A 6 12.82 8.00 7.77
N ILE A 7 13.09 8.95 6.91
CA ILE A 7 12.23 9.26 5.76
C ILE A 7 12.68 8.29 4.68
N PRO A 8 11.80 7.59 3.93
CA PRO A 8 12.25 6.74 2.84
C PRO A 8 13.04 7.62 1.87
N GLY A 9 14.36 7.43 1.83
CA GLY A 9 15.24 8.29 1.03
C GLY A 9 15.04 8.12 -0.47
N ASN A 10 15.84 8.84 -1.26
CA ASN A 10 15.81 8.78 -2.73
C ASN A 10 15.87 7.37 -3.32
N GLU A 11 16.39 6.38 -2.57
CA GLU A 11 16.48 4.97 -2.96
C GLU A 11 15.15 4.37 -3.46
N ALA A 12 14.01 4.69 -2.82
CA ALA A 12 12.71 4.17 -3.24
C ALA A 12 12.31 4.73 -4.61
N LYS A 13 12.50 6.04 -4.79
CA LYS A 13 12.25 6.74 -6.05
C LYS A 13 13.15 6.18 -7.14
N ASP A 14 14.45 6.06 -6.87
CA ASP A 14 15.43 5.54 -7.83
C ASP A 14 15.09 4.13 -8.29
N LYS A 15 14.66 3.23 -7.39
CA LYS A 15 14.20 1.88 -7.77
C LYS A 15 12.99 1.90 -8.70
N ILE A 16 12.01 2.76 -8.43
CA ILE A 16 10.83 2.93 -9.28
C ILE A 16 11.24 3.47 -10.66
N PHE A 17 12.12 4.47 -10.73
CA PHE A 17 12.61 4.98 -12.01
C PHE A 17 13.45 3.95 -12.77
N ASN A 18 14.34 3.23 -12.10
CA ASN A 18 15.23 2.24 -12.70
C ASN A 18 14.49 1.00 -13.23
N ALA A 19 13.35 0.66 -12.64
CA ALA A 19 12.48 -0.41 -13.15
C ALA A 19 11.70 0.01 -14.41
N ALA A 20 11.77 1.27 -14.84
CA ALA A 20 11.25 1.74 -16.12
C ALA A 20 9.80 1.32 -16.42
N GLY A 21 8.95 1.31 -15.38
CA GLY A 21 7.54 0.94 -15.49
C GLY A 21 7.21 -0.55 -15.44
N HIS A 22 8.20 -1.42 -15.17
CA HIS A 22 8.01 -2.87 -15.12
C HIS A 22 8.87 -3.55 -14.04
N ILE A 23 8.22 -4.30 -13.15
CA ILE A 23 8.87 -5.12 -12.13
C ILE A 23 8.53 -6.58 -12.41
N VAL A 24 9.55 -7.43 -12.37
CA VAL A 24 9.39 -8.88 -12.56
C VAL A 24 10.00 -9.60 -11.38
N PHE A 25 9.29 -10.59 -10.84
CA PHE A 25 9.83 -11.46 -9.82
C PHE A 25 9.23 -12.88 -9.87
N GLN A 26 9.88 -13.79 -9.14
CA GLN A 26 9.57 -15.22 -9.12
C GLN A 26 9.54 -15.76 -7.68
N ARG A 27 9.39 -17.07 -7.53
CA ARG A 27 9.32 -17.80 -6.25
C ARG A 27 10.37 -17.41 -5.21
N SER A 28 11.63 -17.19 -5.63
CA SER A 28 12.70 -16.78 -4.71
C SER A 28 12.41 -15.46 -4.00
N THR A 29 11.74 -14.52 -4.67
CA THR A 29 11.31 -13.24 -4.10
C THR A 29 10.17 -13.44 -3.12
N ALA A 30 9.21 -14.33 -3.41
CA ALA A 30 8.14 -14.68 -2.48
C ALA A 30 8.69 -15.18 -1.14
N ILE A 31 9.68 -16.09 -1.19
CA ILE A 31 10.36 -16.62 -0.01
C ILE A 31 11.12 -15.51 0.74
N ALA A 32 11.87 -14.67 0.02
CA ALA A 32 12.62 -13.57 0.64
C ALA A 32 11.67 -12.57 1.35
N TYR A 33 10.54 -12.25 0.73
CA TYR A 33 9.56 -11.32 1.26
C TYR A 33 8.76 -11.90 2.44
N ALA A 34 8.40 -13.19 2.40
CA ALA A 34 7.81 -13.87 3.55
C ALA A 34 8.73 -13.78 4.78
N ASN A 35 10.03 -14.04 4.58
CA ASN A 35 11.03 -13.92 5.63
C ASN A 35 11.21 -12.47 6.11
N GLU A 36 11.29 -11.49 5.21
CA GLU A 36 11.56 -10.11 5.60
C GLU A 36 10.36 -9.40 6.20
N PHE A 37 9.17 -9.57 5.63
CA PHE A 37 8.00 -8.76 5.96
C PHE A 37 6.95 -9.46 6.81
N LEU A 38 6.86 -10.80 6.79
CA LEU A 38 5.90 -11.54 7.61
C LEU A 38 6.56 -12.07 8.89
N SER A 39 7.75 -12.68 8.80
CA SER A 39 8.41 -13.24 9.99
C SER A 39 8.91 -12.18 10.97
N LYS A 40 9.22 -10.99 10.46
CA LYS A 40 9.68 -9.82 11.24
C LYS A 40 8.58 -8.77 11.42
N ALA A 41 7.33 -9.09 11.09
CA ALA A 41 6.22 -8.19 11.28
C ALA A 41 6.04 -7.87 12.78
N PRO A 42 5.64 -6.64 13.15
CA PRO A 42 5.42 -6.23 14.54
C PRO A 42 4.09 -6.77 15.10
N VAL A 43 3.73 -8.02 14.77
CA VAL A 43 2.48 -8.70 15.14
C VAL A 43 2.78 -10.12 15.62
N PRO A 44 1.89 -10.75 16.42
CA PRO A 44 2.09 -12.12 16.86
C PRO A 44 2.25 -13.06 15.66
N ILE A 45 3.30 -13.89 15.67
CA ILE A 45 3.61 -14.85 14.58
C ILE A 45 2.40 -15.74 14.26
N ALA A 46 1.63 -16.15 15.29
CA ALA A 46 0.44 -16.97 15.12
C ALA A 46 -0.62 -16.31 14.20
N ALA A 47 -0.70 -14.98 14.18
CA ALA A 47 -1.67 -14.26 13.37
C ALA A 47 -1.32 -14.24 11.88
N THR A 48 -0.02 -14.29 11.52
CA THR A 48 0.45 -14.26 10.13
C THR A 48 0.97 -15.61 9.64
N ALA A 49 0.98 -16.65 10.49
CA ALA A 49 1.52 -17.97 10.18
C ALA A 49 0.87 -18.60 8.94
N GLY A 50 -0.47 -18.49 8.80
CA GLY A 50 -1.20 -18.99 7.64
C GLY A 50 -0.74 -18.32 6.34
N THR A 51 -0.74 -16.99 6.31
CA THR A 51 -0.26 -16.20 5.17
C THR A 51 1.22 -16.45 4.87
N TYR A 52 2.05 -16.63 5.90
CA TYR A 52 3.47 -16.97 5.73
C TYR A 52 3.63 -18.30 4.98
N GLN A 53 2.97 -19.36 5.44
CA GLN A 53 3.04 -20.66 4.76
C GLN A 53 2.48 -20.61 3.34
N ALA A 54 1.36 -19.90 3.15
CA ALA A 54 0.78 -19.72 1.82
C ALA A 54 1.73 -18.94 0.89
N MET A 55 2.37 -17.87 1.36
CA MET A 55 3.32 -17.09 0.58
C MET A 55 4.57 -17.89 0.19
N MET A 56 5.06 -18.76 1.09
CA MET A 56 6.17 -19.68 0.80
C MET A 56 5.85 -20.68 -0.32
N ALA A 57 4.56 -20.93 -0.59
CA ALA A 57 4.09 -21.90 -1.57
C ALA A 57 3.36 -21.27 -2.78
N CYS A 58 3.12 -19.96 -2.79
CA CYS A 58 2.18 -19.32 -3.73
C CYS A 58 2.65 -19.26 -5.20
N LEU A 59 3.94 -19.48 -5.47
CA LEU A 59 4.51 -19.50 -6.81
C LEU A 59 5.23 -20.82 -7.05
N SER A 60 4.89 -21.52 -8.14
CA SER A 60 5.59 -22.71 -8.59
C SER A 60 6.89 -22.36 -9.31
N ASP A 61 7.74 -23.35 -9.54
CA ASP A 61 8.92 -23.16 -10.39
C ASP A 61 8.47 -22.83 -11.82
N GLY A 62 8.96 -21.70 -12.35
CA GLY A 62 8.57 -21.17 -13.66
C GLY A 62 7.41 -20.18 -13.64
N ASP A 63 6.72 -20.01 -12.50
CA ASP A 63 5.75 -18.92 -12.35
C ASP A 63 6.46 -17.57 -12.20
N GLN A 64 5.85 -16.54 -12.76
CA GLN A 64 6.35 -15.18 -12.77
C GLN A 64 5.23 -14.20 -12.42
N VAL A 65 5.55 -13.18 -11.63
CA VAL A 65 4.68 -12.04 -11.42
C VAL A 65 5.28 -10.82 -12.10
N ASP A 66 4.42 -10.12 -12.83
CA ASP A 66 4.73 -8.88 -13.51
C ASP A 66 3.91 -7.75 -12.89
N ILE A 67 4.55 -6.63 -12.55
CA ILE A 67 3.88 -5.41 -12.12
C ILE A 67 4.26 -4.31 -13.10
N TYR A 68 3.26 -3.74 -13.76
CA TYR A 68 3.42 -2.63 -14.69
C TYR A 68 2.87 -1.36 -14.08
N TYR A 69 3.51 -0.23 -14.35
CA TYR A 69 3.02 1.08 -13.97
C TYR A 69 3.48 2.15 -14.93
N GLY A 70 2.59 3.09 -15.22
CA GLY A 70 2.87 4.22 -16.10
C GLY A 70 2.12 5.45 -15.67
N LEU A 71 2.73 6.61 -15.92
CA LEU A 71 2.16 7.90 -15.65
C LEU A 71 2.41 8.83 -16.83
N CYS A 72 1.41 9.62 -17.19
CA CYS A 72 1.51 10.66 -18.20
C CYS A 72 0.68 11.88 -17.80
N ASP A 73 1.06 13.04 -18.33
CA ASP A 73 0.30 14.25 -18.10
C ASP A 73 -1.13 14.12 -18.66
N PRO A 74 -2.14 14.70 -17.98
CA PRO A 74 -3.48 14.74 -18.51
C PRO A 74 -3.52 15.46 -19.86
N ASP A 75 -4.22 14.87 -20.82
CA ASP A 75 -4.38 15.40 -22.17
C ASP A 75 -5.86 15.43 -22.51
N ALA A 76 -6.46 16.63 -22.44
CA ALA A 76 -7.88 16.83 -22.71
C ALA A 76 -8.28 16.39 -24.12
N SER A 77 -7.36 16.42 -25.10
CA SER A 77 -7.62 15.95 -26.46
C SER A 77 -7.82 14.43 -26.55
N LYS A 78 -7.31 13.69 -25.57
CA LYS A 78 -7.51 12.25 -25.39
C LYS A 78 -8.68 11.91 -24.45
N GLY A 79 -9.47 12.91 -24.07
CA GLY A 79 -10.58 12.75 -23.12
C GLY A 79 -10.12 12.59 -21.67
N HIS A 80 -8.87 12.91 -21.36
CA HIS A 80 -8.40 12.88 -19.97
C HIS A 80 -8.95 14.07 -19.20
N GLU A 81 -9.63 13.81 -18.09
CA GLU A 81 -10.04 14.86 -17.17
C GLU A 81 -8.80 15.49 -16.50
N ILE A 82 -8.84 16.82 -16.33
CA ILE A 82 -7.81 17.56 -15.60
C ILE A 82 -8.33 17.76 -14.19
N PHE A 83 -7.75 17.05 -13.23
CA PHE A 83 -8.18 17.13 -11.83
C PHE A 83 -7.60 18.38 -11.17
N PRO A 84 -8.36 19.10 -10.33
CA PRO A 84 -7.84 20.21 -9.55
C PRO A 84 -6.66 19.84 -8.64
N SER A 85 -6.57 18.57 -8.23
CA SER A 85 -5.46 18.04 -7.41
C SER A 85 -4.10 18.03 -8.13
N GLY A 86 -4.08 18.20 -9.46
CA GLY A 86 -2.88 18.05 -10.27
C GLY A 86 -2.45 16.58 -10.48
N GLU A 87 -3.26 15.60 -10.06
CA GLU A 87 -2.92 14.18 -10.23
C GLU A 87 -2.89 13.80 -11.72
N ALA A 88 -1.71 13.34 -12.17
CA ALA A 88 -1.47 12.88 -13.53
C ALA A 88 -2.21 11.55 -13.84
N VAL A 89 -2.38 11.23 -15.12
CA VAL A 89 -3.10 10.03 -15.56
C VAL A 89 -2.17 8.83 -15.50
N GLY A 90 -2.58 7.75 -14.85
CA GLY A 90 -1.80 6.52 -14.82
C GLY A 90 -2.56 5.32 -14.29
N HIS A 91 -2.03 4.14 -14.62
CA HIS A 91 -2.42 2.86 -14.05
C HIS A 91 -1.20 2.07 -13.58
N THR A 92 -1.37 1.36 -12.46
CA THR A 92 -0.52 0.28 -11.97
C THR A 92 -1.34 -1.00 -11.98
N TRP A 93 -0.78 -2.11 -12.45
CA TRP A 93 -1.45 -3.42 -12.37
C TRP A 93 -0.45 -4.55 -12.20
N ALA A 94 -0.91 -5.65 -11.60
CA ALA A 94 -0.13 -6.85 -11.39
C ALA A 94 -0.78 -8.06 -12.08
N THR A 95 0.03 -8.89 -12.74
CA THR A 95 -0.39 -10.15 -13.35
C THR A 95 0.49 -11.31 -12.88
N LEU A 96 -0.11 -12.48 -12.73
CA LEU A 96 0.58 -13.76 -12.58
C LEU A 96 0.63 -14.43 -13.95
N LYS A 97 1.82 -14.80 -14.39
CA LYS A 97 2.06 -15.67 -15.53
C LYS A 97 2.56 -17.02 -15.01
N THR A 98 1.75 -18.06 -15.19
CA THR A 98 2.12 -19.41 -14.76
C THR A 98 3.06 -20.07 -15.77
N ALA A 99 3.80 -21.09 -15.33
CA ALA A 99 4.75 -21.83 -16.17
C ALA A 99 4.11 -22.45 -17.43
N ASP A 100 2.81 -22.76 -17.38
CA ASP A 100 2.02 -23.28 -18.52
C ASP A 100 1.52 -22.17 -19.47
N GLY A 101 1.89 -20.92 -19.22
CA GLY A 101 1.59 -19.77 -20.07
C GLY A 101 0.25 -19.10 -19.80
N ARG A 102 -0.52 -19.51 -18.77
CA ARG A 102 -1.74 -18.78 -18.38
C ARG A 102 -1.38 -17.47 -17.69
N GLU A 103 -2.16 -16.43 -17.98
CA GLU A 103 -2.02 -15.12 -17.35
C GLU A 103 -3.29 -14.78 -16.56
N THR A 104 -3.13 -14.27 -15.34
CA THR A 104 -4.23 -13.86 -14.47
C THR A 104 -3.95 -12.49 -13.86
N HIS A 105 -4.93 -11.59 -13.93
CA HIS A 105 -4.86 -10.29 -13.24
C HIS A 105 -5.03 -10.47 -11.74
N LEU A 106 -4.09 -9.91 -10.97
CA LEU A 106 -4.15 -9.90 -9.52
C LEU A 106 -4.90 -8.67 -9.00
N TRP A 107 -4.52 -7.50 -9.51
CA TRP A 107 -5.15 -6.21 -9.19
C TRP A 107 -4.72 -5.09 -10.13
N GLU A 108 -5.49 -4.01 -10.13
CA GLU A 108 -5.23 -2.76 -10.85
C GLU A 108 -5.64 -1.55 -10.02
N VAL A 109 -4.93 -0.44 -10.19
CA VAL A 109 -5.27 0.83 -9.57
C VAL A 109 -4.77 1.98 -10.44
N GLY A 110 -5.57 3.03 -10.55
CA GLY A 110 -5.20 4.27 -11.22
C GLY A 110 -5.99 5.44 -10.67
N ARG A 111 -5.79 6.60 -11.29
CA ARG A 111 -6.39 7.86 -10.83
C ARG A 111 -7.92 7.81 -10.69
N ALA A 112 -8.59 7.06 -11.56
CA ALA A 112 -10.06 6.95 -11.57
C ALA A 112 -10.59 5.78 -10.73
N THR A 113 -9.72 4.96 -10.12
CA THR A 113 -10.13 3.83 -9.30
C THR A 113 -10.91 4.33 -8.08
N PRO A 114 -12.08 3.75 -7.75
CA PRO A 114 -12.84 4.14 -6.56
C PRO A 114 -12.00 3.98 -5.29
N SER A 115 -12.02 5.00 -4.44
CA SER A 115 -11.29 4.96 -3.18
C SER A 115 -12.00 4.09 -2.13
N VAL A 116 -11.22 3.54 -1.20
CA VAL A 116 -11.74 2.81 -0.05
C VAL A 116 -12.55 3.74 0.88
N GLY A 117 -13.54 3.25 1.61
CA GLY A 117 -14.35 4.05 2.53
C GLY A 117 -13.54 4.72 3.67
N GLU A 118 -14.05 5.84 4.21
CA GLU A 118 -13.38 6.65 5.23
C GLU A 118 -13.01 5.87 6.49
N ALA A 119 -13.86 4.90 6.86
CA ALA A 119 -13.62 4.03 8.01
C ALA A 119 -12.26 3.33 7.93
N HIS A 120 -11.82 2.95 6.73
CA HIS A 120 -10.54 2.28 6.54
C HIS A 120 -9.34 3.24 6.64
N ALA A 121 -9.51 4.53 6.33
CA ALA A 121 -8.46 5.53 6.56
C ALA A 121 -8.25 5.75 8.06
N ALA A 122 -9.33 5.89 8.83
CA ALA A 122 -9.28 5.97 10.30
C ALA A 122 -8.66 4.70 10.91
N ARG A 123 -9.02 3.52 10.39
CA ARG A 123 -8.45 2.23 10.82
C ARG A 123 -6.96 2.12 10.49
N ALA A 124 -6.54 2.53 9.29
CA ALA A 124 -5.13 2.60 8.90
C ALA A 124 -4.34 3.54 9.81
N PHE A 125 -4.90 4.71 10.13
CA PHE A 125 -4.30 5.66 11.05
C PHE A 125 -4.16 5.10 12.47
N ASN A 126 -5.20 4.47 13.01
CA ASN A 126 -5.14 3.81 14.31
C ASN A 126 -4.07 2.72 14.35
N ALA A 127 -4.00 1.88 13.32
CA ALA A 127 -2.98 0.83 13.22
C ALA A 127 -1.56 1.42 13.10
N TYR A 128 -1.38 2.55 12.40
CA TYR A 128 -0.11 3.28 12.36
C TYR A 128 0.29 3.79 13.75
N ARG A 129 -0.63 4.40 14.50
CA ARG A 129 -0.36 4.87 15.87
C ARG A 129 -0.01 3.72 16.80
N ASP A 130 -0.70 2.59 16.68
CA ASP A 130 -0.38 1.38 17.45
C ASP A 130 1.03 0.86 17.13
N ALA A 131 1.39 0.80 15.85
CA ALA A 131 2.75 0.40 15.44
C ALA A 131 3.81 1.36 16.01
N MET A 132 3.56 2.67 15.94
CA MET A 132 4.45 3.70 16.49
C MET A 132 4.57 3.62 18.01
N ALA A 133 3.47 3.36 18.73
CA ALA A 133 3.45 3.21 20.18
C ALA A 133 4.30 2.01 20.62
N ARG A 134 4.13 0.86 19.94
CA ARG A 134 4.94 -0.34 20.16
C ARG A 134 6.42 -0.07 19.94
N PHE A 135 6.76 0.62 18.86
CA PHE A 135 8.15 0.98 18.57
C PHE A 135 8.77 1.88 19.63
N LYS A 136 8.00 2.84 20.15
CA LYS A 136 8.44 3.74 21.22
C LYS A 136 8.41 3.12 22.61
N GLY A 137 7.88 1.91 22.76
CA GLY A 137 7.72 1.26 24.06
C GLY A 137 6.71 1.97 24.99
N ILE A 138 5.72 2.66 24.41
CA ILE A 138 4.67 3.36 25.15
C ILE A 138 3.32 2.68 24.97
N ALA A 139 2.34 3.04 25.81
CA ALA A 139 0.98 2.57 25.65
C ALA A 139 0.38 3.03 24.32
N SER A 140 -0.36 2.15 23.65
CA SER A 140 -1.18 2.51 22.50
C SER A 140 -2.14 3.62 22.88
N PRO A 141 -2.25 4.69 22.08
CA PRO A 141 -3.21 5.74 22.35
C PRO A 141 -4.64 5.24 22.13
N GLU A 142 -5.62 5.95 22.70
CA GLU A 142 -7.02 5.70 22.41
C GLU A 142 -7.28 5.85 20.90
N PRO A 143 -7.94 4.87 20.26
CA PRO A 143 -8.19 4.90 18.83
C PRO A 143 -9.15 6.04 18.47
N VAL A 144 -8.92 6.68 17.33
CA VAL A 144 -9.92 7.60 16.77
C VAL A 144 -11.17 6.81 16.37
N PRO A 145 -12.37 7.41 16.48
CA PRO A 145 -13.63 6.72 16.14
C PRO A 145 -13.64 6.19 14.70
N LEU A 146 -14.24 5.02 14.52
CA LEU A 146 -14.48 4.41 13.22
C LEU A 146 -15.95 4.58 12.85
N GLU A 147 -16.21 5.17 11.69
CA GLU A 147 -17.57 5.26 11.12
C GLU A 147 -17.87 3.98 10.34
N ALA A 148 -18.25 2.91 11.04
CA ALA A 148 -18.42 1.57 10.46
C ALA A 148 -19.45 1.51 9.32
N ASP A 149 -20.44 2.40 9.32
CA ASP A 149 -21.41 2.58 8.23
C ASP A 149 -20.79 3.13 6.93
N LYS A 150 -19.59 3.70 7.02
CA LYS A 150 -18.79 4.17 5.89
C LYS A 150 -17.65 3.20 5.53
N ALA A 151 -17.67 1.98 6.07
CA ALA A 151 -16.74 0.92 5.67
C ALA A 151 -17.18 0.34 4.33
N HIS A 152 -16.29 0.40 3.35
CA HIS A 152 -16.48 -0.20 2.04
C HIS A 152 -15.15 -0.36 1.34
N ILE A 153 -14.85 -1.57 0.87
CA ILE A 153 -13.71 -1.83 -0.01
C ILE A 153 -14.24 -2.19 -1.40
N PRO A 154 -13.95 -1.35 -2.43
CA PRO A 154 -14.24 -1.70 -3.81
C PRO A 154 -13.55 -3.01 -4.19
N CYS A 155 -14.30 -4.00 -4.66
CA CYS A 155 -13.74 -5.27 -5.11
C CYS A 155 -13.20 -5.20 -6.54
N GLU A 156 -13.89 -4.47 -7.41
CA GLU A 156 -13.61 -4.38 -8.85
C GLU A 156 -13.95 -2.98 -9.41
N PHE A 157 -13.28 -2.62 -10.50
CA PHE A 157 -13.57 -1.44 -11.31
C PHE A 157 -13.33 -1.80 -12.77
N ASN A 158 -14.30 -1.48 -13.64
CA ASN A 158 -14.27 -1.86 -15.06
C ASN A 158 -13.99 -3.37 -15.29
N GLY A 159 -14.54 -4.23 -14.44
CA GLY A 159 -14.40 -5.69 -14.54
C GLY A 159 -13.03 -6.23 -14.14
N LYS A 160 -12.18 -5.41 -13.48
CA LYS A 160 -10.87 -5.83 -12.99
C LYS A 160 -10.80 -5.71 -11.47
N PRO A 161 -10.11 -6.64 -10.78
CA PRO A 161 -9.84 -6.53 -9.34
C PRO A 161 -9.11 -5.22 -9.02
N VAL A 162 -9.51 -4.53 -7.95
CA VAL A 162 -8.85 -3.26 -7.55
C VAL A 162 -8.15 -3.35 -6.20
N ILE A 163 -7.15 -2.49 -6.02
CA ILE A 163 -6.40 -2.33 -4.77
C ILE A 163 -6.36 -0.85 -4.37
N SER A 164 -5.87 -0.58 -3.16
CA SER A 164 -5.67 0.74 -2.60
C SER A 164 -4.95 1.74 -3.51
N HIS A 165 -5.46 2.97 -3.51
CA HIS A 165 -4.95 4.13 -4.27
C HIS A 165 -3.54 4.54 -3.86
N ALA A 166 -3.07 4.11 -2.68
CA ALA A 166 -1.67 4.25 -2.28
C ALA A 166 -0.69 3.71 -3.34
N LEU A 167 -1.08 2.68 -4.09
CA LEU A 167 -0.27 2.07 -5.15
C LEU A 167 -0.48 2.69 -6.54
N SER A 168 -1.23 3.80 -6.64
CA SER A 168 -1.41 4.53 -7.90
C SER A 168 -0.06 5.08 -8.42
N PRO A 169 0.13 5.19 -9.74
CA PRO A 169 1.41 5.66 -10.28
C PRO A 169 1.81 7.05 -9.80
N ALA A 170 0.85 7.95 -9.53
CA ALA A 170 1.16 9.27 -8.98
C ALA A 170 1.84 9.16 -7.61
N ASN A 171 1.34 8.27 -6.75
CA ASN A 171 1.96 7.99 -5.45
C ASN A 171 3.32 7.28 -5.63
N LEU A 172 3.45 6.36 -6.60
CA LEU A 172 4.73 5.69 -6.89
C LEU A 172 5.82 6.66 -7.41
N TYR A 173 5.49 7.62 -8.28
CA TYR A 173 6.50 8.52 -8.86
C TYR A 173 6.77 9.76 -7.99
N TYR A 174 5.72 10.37 -7.45
CA TYR A 174 5.84 11.66 -6.76
C TYR A 174 5.95 11.51 -5.24
N ALA A 175 5.36 10.46 -4.65
CA ALA A 175 5.25 10.33 -3.20
C ALA A 175 6.21 9.29 -2.58
N SER A 176 6.84 8.42 -3.37
CA SER A 176 7.74 7.35 -2.88
C SER A 176 8.92 7.79 -2.01
N SER A 177 9.37 9.04 -2.12
CA SER A 177 10.45 9.61 -1.28
C SER A 177 9.92 10.34 -0.03
N ARG A 178 8.60 10.37 0.16
CA ARG A 178 7.90 11.14 1.20
C ARG A 178 6.95 10.28 2.04
N MET A 179 6.63 9.06 1.59
CA MET A 179 5.67 8.17 2.25
C MET A 179 6.27 6.85 2.69
N TRP A 180 5.88 6.43 3.90
CA TRP A 180 6.01 5.05 4.35
C TRP A 180 4.80 4.24 3.93
N TYR A 181 5.05 3.05 3.38
CA TYR A 181 3.99 2.14 2.98
C TYR A 181 3.82 1.02 4.00
N PHE A 182 2.56 0.63 4.17
CA PHE A 182 2.12 -0.45 5.03
C PHE A 182 1.16 -1.34 4.27
N VAL A 183 1.31 -2.66 4.42
CA VAL A 183 0.43 -3.67 3.85
C VAL A 183 -0.22 -4.42 5.01
N ASP A 184 -1.55 -4.51 5.02
CA ASP A 184 -2.24 -5.47 5.90
C ASP A 184 -1.96 -6.89 5.39
N LEU A 185 -1.32 -7.70 6.22
CA LEU A 185 -0.89 -9.06 5.85
C LEU A 185 -2.07 -10.04 5.79
N LEU A 186 -3.24 -9.64 6.26
CA LEU A 186 -4.47 -10.44 6.20
C LEU A 186 -5.44 -9.93 5.13
N PRO A 187 -6.37 -10.77 4.64
CA PRO A 187 -7.38 -10.38 3.66
C PRO A 187 -8.14 -9.12 4.06
N ALA A 188 -8.23 -8.15 3.16
CA ALA A 188 -9.02 -6.95 3.39
C ALA A 188 -10.52 -7.29 3.46
N GLY A 189 -11.27 -6.58 4.31
CA GLY A 189 -12.72 -6.73 4.41
C GLY A 189 -13.35 -5.63 5.25
N ASP A 190 -14.68 -5.50 5.11
CA ASP A 190 -15.48 -4.43 5.72
C ASP A 190 -15.71 -4.64 7.23
N ASP A 191 -15.23 -5.75 7.81
CA ASP A 191 -15.23 -5.94 9.26
C ASP A 191 -14.20 -5.01 9.93
N MET A 192 -14.73 -3.93 10.50
CA MET A 192 -13.98 -2.90 11.20
C MET A 192 -13.52 -3.33 12.61
N THR A 193 -14.02 -4.45 13.12
CA THR A 193 -13.61 -4.97 14.44
C THR A 193 -12.29 -5.73 14.38
N ARG A 194 -11.91 -6.24 13.20
CA ARG A 194 -10.65 -6.94 13.00
C ARG A 194 -9.46 -5.97 13.08
N PRO A 195 -8.41 -6.28 13.86
CA PRO A 195 -7.19 -5.47 13.83
C PRO A 195 -6.44 -5.64 12.48
N LEU A 196 -5.80 -4.57 12.02
CA LEU A 196 -4.87 -4.64 10.89
C LEU A 196 -3.57 -5.30 11.36
N HIS A 197 -3.07 -6.25 10.57
CA HIS A 197 -1.80 -6.93 10.84
C HIS A 197 -0.76 -6.37 9.89
N LEU A 198 -0.23 -5.20 10.24
CA LEU A 198 0.65 -4.48 9.36
C LEU A 198 1.99 -5.21 9.19
N SER A 199 2.50 -5.16 7.96
CA SER A 199 3.92 -5.28 7.69
C SER A 199 4.72 -4.27 8.50
N ARG A 200 6.04 -4.47 8.60
CA ARG A 200 6.95 -3.37 8.95
C ARG A 200 6.83 -2.23 7.92
N PRO A 201 7.16 -0.97 8.28
CA PRO A 201 7.25 0.12 7.33
C PRO A 201 8.18 -0.25 6.16
N MET A 202 7.77 0.08 4.94
CA MET A 202 8.54 -0.23 3.73
C MET A 202 8.47 0.87 2.66
N THR A 203 9.27 0.69 1.61
CA THR A 203 9.27 1.57 0.44
C THR A 203 8.13 1.21 -0.52
N ALA A 204 7.75 2.13 -1.41
CA ALA A 204 6.71 1.87 -2.41
C ALA A 204 7.00 0.64 -3.29
N PHE A 205 8.27 0.44 -3.66
CA PHE A 205 8.71 -0.69 -4.46
C PHE A 205 8.44 -2.03 -3.76
N ASP A 206 8.78 -2.12 -2.48
CA ASP A 206 8.51 -3.31 -1.67
C ASP A 206 6.99 -3.52 -1.49
N ALA A 207 6.24 -2.43 -1.33
CA ALA A 207 4.78 -2.49 -1.15
C ALA A 207 4.07 -3.07 -2.39
N LEU A 208 4.53 -2.74 -3.60
CA LEU A 208 4.02 -3.32 -4.85
C LEU A 208 4.20 -4.85 -4.86
N ILE A 209 5.42 -5.30 -4.60
CA ILE A 209 5.77 -6.73 -4.62
C ILE A 209 5.01 -7.48 -3.52
N LEU A 210 5.03 -6.95 -2.28
CA LEU A 210 4.36 -7.60 -1.16
C LEU A 210 2.85 -7.67 -1.37
N SER A 211 2.23 -6.65 -1.96
CA SER A 211 0.78 -6.65 -2.20
C SER A 211 0.35 -7.71 -3.21
N ALA A 212 1.13 -7.91 -4.27
CA ALA A 212 0.92 -9.01 -5.21
C ALA A 212 1.11 -10.38 -4.52
N LEU A 213 2.15 -10.54 -3.72
CA LEU A 213 2.39 -11.79 -2.98
C LEU A 213 1.32 -12.11 -1.94
N VAL A 214 0.84 -11.11 -1.19
CA VAL A 214 -0.26 -11.28 -0.24
C VAL A 214 -1.56 -11.61 -0.97
N THR A 215 -1.80 -11.01 -2.14
CA THR A 215 -2.95 -11.35 -3.00
C THR A 215 -2.92 -12.82 -3.41
N LEU A 216 -1.76 -13.32 -3.85
CA LEU A 216 -1.57 -14.73 -4.22
C LEU A 216 -1.72 -15.67 -3.02
N ALA A 217 -1.11 -15.32 -1.88
CA ALA A 217 -1.11 -16.15 -0.67
C ALA A 217 -2.53 -16.29 -0.07
N ASN A 218 -3.29 -15.20 -0.07
CA ASN A 218 -4.59 -15.15 0.60
C ASN A 218 -5.79 -15.31 -0.36
N GLY A 219 -5.57 -15.25 -1.68
CA GLY A 219 -6.64 -15.19 -2.68
C GLY A 219 -7.43 -13.88 -2.65
N ALA A 220 -6.97 -12.88 -1.91
CA ALA A 220 -7.64 -11.59 -1.72
C ALA A 220 -6.61 -10.47 -1.55
N ARG A 221 -6.90 -9.32 -2.18
CA ARG A 221 -6.03 -8.15 -2.13
C ARG A 221 -5.93 -7.58 -0.71
N PRO A 222 -4.72 -7.20 -0.26
CA PRO A 222 -4.57 -6.54 1.03
C PRO A 222 -5.02 -5.09 0.96
N LEU A 223 -5.25 -4.51 2.14
CA LEU A 223 -5.33 -3.07 2.28
C LEU A 223 -3.90 -2.50 2.31
N VAL A 224 -3.62 -1.46 1.53
CA VAL A 224 -2.29 -0.84 1.45
C VAL A 224 -2.43 0.65 1.66
N PHE A 225 -1.67 1.22 2.60
CA PHE A 225 -1.72 2.66 2.82
C PHE A 225 -0.33 3.27 2.92
N GLY A 226 -0.25 4.52 2.49
CA GLY A 226 0.90 5.39 2.64
C GLY A 226 0.67 6.37 3.81
N VAL A 227 1.72 6.62 4.60
CA VAL A 227 1.73 7.69 5.61
C VAL A 227 2.84 8.68 5.29
N ALA A 228 2.48 9.95 5.11
CA ALA A 228 3.42 11.05 4.93
C ALA A 228 3.41 11.95 6.18
N ASN A 229 4.54 11.99 6.92
CA ASN A 229 4.70 12.90 8.05
C ASN A 229 5.36 14.20 7.60
N THR A 230 5.13 15.27 8.35
CA THR A 230 5.93 16.49 8.24
C THR A 230 7.16 16.41 9.16
N MET A 231 8.16 17.26 8.95
CA MET A 231 9.32 17.33 9.85
C MET A 231 8.91 17.65 11.30
N ASP A 232 7.81 18.38 11.48
CA ASP A 232 7.30 18.78 12.79
C ASP A 232 6.55 17.66 13.52
N THR A 233 6.02 16.68 12.78
CA THR A 233 5.36 15.48 13.33
C THR A 233 6.23 14.24 13.31
N LEU A 234 7.41 14.31 12.68
CA LEU A 234 8.40 13.25 12.71
C LEU A 234 8.73 12.89 14.17
N ASP A 235 8.65 11.60 14.50
CA ASP A 235 8.83 11.05 15.84
C ASP A 235 7.81 11.45 16.93
N ARG A 236 6.72 12.17 16.60
CA ARG A 236 5.65 12.47 17.56
C ARG A 236 4.45 11.57 17.31
N MET A 237 3.78 11.13 18.39
CA MET A 237 2.52 10.41 18.25
C MET A 237 1.47 11.38 17.70
N PRO A 238 0.92 11.16 16.50
CA PRO A 238 -0.06 12.07 15.94
C PRO A 238 -1.40 11.94 16.68
N GLY A 239 -2.08 13.07 16.90
CA GLY A 239 -3.42 13.13 17.48
C GLY A 239 -4.55 12.94 16.46
N GLY A 240 -4.28 13.23 15.18
CA GLY A 240 -5.21 13.12 14.07
C GLY A 240 -4.49 12.92 12.74
N TYR A 241 -5.25 12.83 11.66
CA TYR A 241 -4.75 12.62 10.30
C TYR A 241 -5.58 13.41 9.30
N VAL A 242 -5.01 13.62 8.11
CA VAL A 242 -5.75 14.07 6.93
C VAL A 242 -5.71 12.95 5.91
N ARG A 243 -6.89 12.53 5.45
CA ARG A 243 -6.98 11.60 4.34
C ARG A 243 -6.68 12.32 3.02
N ALA A 244 -5.89 11.70 2.17
CA ALA A 244 -5.63 12.17 0.81
C ALA A 244 -5.69 11.01 -0.19
N THR A 245 -6.08 11.30 -1.43
CA THR A 245 -5.99 10.33 -2.54
C THR A 245 -4.59 10.33 -3.15
N TYR A 246 -3.94 11.50 -3.12
CA TYR A 246 -2.64 11.76 -3.70
C TYR A 246 -1.83 12.61 -2.73
N GLU A 247 -0.61 12.17 -2.40
CA GLU A 247 0.22 12.84 -1.37
C GLU A 247 0.66 14.25 -1.77
N ALA A 248 0.81 14.48 -3.07
CA ALA A 248 1.21 15.77 -3.63
C ALA A 248 0.05 16.51 -4.28
N ASP A 249 -1.18 16.24 -3.80
CA ASP A 249 -2.36 17.03 -4.15
C ASP A 249 -2.10 18.52 -3.84
N GLU A 250 -2.05 19.32 -4.89
CA GLU A 250 -1.70 20.74 -4.82
C GLU A 250 -2.76 21.59 -4.11
N THR A 251 -3.99 21.07 -3.98
CA THR A 251 -5.09 21.74 -3.27
C THR A 251 -4.96 21.58 -1.75
N LEU A 252 -4.26 20.55 -1.28
CA LEU A 252 -4.01 20.31 0.13
C LEU A 252 -2.86 21.21 0.60
N LYS A 253 -3.19 22.26 1.37
CA LYS A 253 -2.16 22.93 2.18
C LYS A 253 -1.54 21.89 3.10
N ARG A 254 -0.21 21.71 3.03
CA ARG A 254 0.49 20.72 3.87
C ARG A 254 0.15 20.93 5.34
N PRO A 255 -0.68 20.05 5.92
CA PRO A 255 -1.11 20.20 7.30
C PRO A 255 0.03 19.79 8.23
N ALA A 256 -0.07 20.16 9.51
CA ALA A 256 0.88 19.65 10.49
C ALA A 256 0.68 18.15 10.70
N GLU A 257 -0.57 17.67 10.65
CA GLU A 257 -0.97 16.28 10.77
C GLU A 257 -0.40 15.39 9.64
N PRO A 258 -0.16 14.08 9.92
CA PRO A 258 0.19 13.14 8.87
C PRO A 258 -0.90 13.01 7.81
N LEU A 259 -0.46 12.84 6.56
CA LEU A 259 -1.33 12.40 5.47
C LEU A 259 -1.44 10.89 5.48
N VAL A 260 -2.66 10.37 5.34
CA VAL A 260 -2.94 8.95 5.10
C VAL A 260 -3.50 8.81 3.69
N VAL A 261 -2.78 8.08 2.85
CA VAL A 261 -3.18 7.77 1.48
C VAL A 261 -3.60 6.31 1.40
N LEU A 262 -4.82 6.05 0.92
CA LEU A 262 -5.43 4.73 0.89
C LEU A 262 -6.21 4.47 -0.40
#